data_AF-A0A350W169-F1
#
_entry.id   AF-A0A350W169-F1
#
_cell.length_a   1.000
_cell.length_b   1.000
_cell.length_c   1.000
_cell.angle_alpha   90.00
_cell.angle_beta   90.00
_cell.angle_gamma   90.00
#
_symmetry.space_group_name_H-M   'P 1'
#
loop_
_entity.id
_entity.type
_entity.pdbx_description
1 polymer ?
#
loop_
_entity_poly.entity_id
_entity_poly.type
_entity_poly.pdbx_seq_one_letter_code
_entity_poly.pdbx_strand_id
1 'polypeptide(L)'
;MVFLRTHQPYSGTGVLMETKLERIAEISASSPRPEFTALYHLINKEMFGLDVLNQDTIKGYRIIFEQLHSGHPWNALENDEFLMKLRAAAKNKNGTLSPTIAGLLFFGEAYHITEVFPNYFLDYREECDDKAVRWLFRTHSNEGDWSGNIYDFFCKVRTRMDDDVAVPFANRRNGYRVDRVDVHDALEEALANALAHANYYGRRGILVVKKGK
;
A
#
# COMPACT_ATOMS: atom_id res chain seq x y z
N MET A 1 7.10 -21.98 -25.92
CA MET A 1 7.78 -20.70 -26.18
C MET A 1 6.71 -19.63 -26.29
N VAL A 2 6.49 -18.89 -25.20
CA VAL A 2 5.67 -17.67 -25.20
C VAL A 2 6.51 -16.64 -24.48
N PHE A 3 7.05 -15.71 -25.27
CA PHE A 3 7.86 -14.59 -24.85
C PHE A 3 6.92 -13.42 -24.58
N LEU A 4 6.90 -12.92 -23.34
CA LEU A 4 6.59 -11.52 -23.05
C LEU A 4 7.56 -11.07 -21.94
N ARG A 5 8.84 -10.88 -22.34
CA ARG A 5 9.78 -10.02 -21.62
C ARG A 5 9.79 -8.68 -22.35
N THR A 6 9.08 -7.71 -21.83
CA THR A 6 9.41 -6.31 -22.10
C THR A 6 10.59 -5.95 -21.21
N HIS A 7 11.77 -5.83 -21.81
CA HIS A 7 12.88 -5.09 -21.20
C HIS A 7 12.44 -3.63 -21.06
N GLN A 8 11.92 -3.25 -19.90
CA GLN A 8 11.89 -1.86 -19.46
C GLN A 8 12.91 -1.68 -18.32
N PRO A 9 13.73 -0.63 -18.35
CA PRO A 9 14.57 -0.28 -17.22
C PRO A 9 13.69 0.31 -16.11
N TYR A 10 13.74 -0.30 -14.92
CA TYR A 10 13.19 0.19 -13.65
C TYR A 10 11.66 0.35 -13.56
N SER A 11 11.00 -0.63 -12.94
CA SER A 11 9.65 -0.46 -12.39
C SER A 11 9.77 0.24 -11.05
N GLY A 12 9.53 1.56 -11.02
CA GLY A 12 9.49 2.31 -9.77
C GLY A 12 8.38 1.81 -8.84
N THR A 13 8.62 1.92 -7.53
CA THR A 13 7.71 1.52 -6.44
C THR A 13 6.26 2.01 -6.58
N GLY A 14 6.04 3.14 -7.23
CA GLY A 14 4.69 3.66 -7.47
C GLY A 14 3.90 2.84 -8.51
N VAL A 15 4.56 2.30 -9.55
CA VAL A 15 3.93 1.43 -10.55
C VAL A 15 3.50 0.11 -9.91
N LEU A 16 4.36 -0.44 -9.05
CA LEU A 16 4.06 -1.66 -8.30
C LEU A 16 2.78 -1.48 -7.48
N MET A 17 2.73 -0.42 -6.68
CA MET A 17 1.62 -0.18 -5.77
C MET A 17 0.32 0.24 -6.47
N GLU A 18 0.41 0.91 -7.62
CA GLU A 18 -0.74 1.18 -8.49
C GLU A 18 -1.43 -0.11 -8.95
N THR A 19 -0.66 -1.06 -9.50
CA THR A 19 -1.23 -2.36 -9.92
C THR A 19 -1.83 -3.16 -8.75
N LYS A 20 -1.26 -3.02 -7.56
CA LYS A 20 -1.81 -3.66 -6.35
C LYS A 20 -3.08 -2.98 -5.86
N LEU A 21 -3.18 -1.65 -5.94
CA LEU A 21 -4.39 -0.92 -5.57
C LEU A 21 -5.57 -1.35 -6.44
N GLU A 22 -5.37 -1.42 -7.75
CA GLU A 22 -6.37 -1.94 -8.69
C GLU A 22 -6.80 -3.36 -8.31
N ARG A 23 -5.85 -4.18 -7.87
CA ARG A 23 -6.13 -5.55 -7.42
C ARG A 23 -6.87 -5.63 -6.09
N ILE A 24 -6.54 -4.79 -5.11
CA ILE A 24 -7.31 -4.66 -3.86
C ILE A 24 -8.76 -4.26 -4.22
N ALA A 25 -8.94 -3.36 -5.19
CA ALA A 25 -10.25 -2.97 -5.69
C ALA A 25 -10.98 -4.15 -6.38
N GLU A 26 -10.30 -4.96 -7.18
CA GLU A 26 -10.87 -6.17 -7.81
C GLU A 26 -11.27 -7.25 -6.80
N ILE A 27 -10.41 -7.53 -5.80
CA ILE A 27 -10.71 -8.48 -4.73
C ILE A 27 -11.92 -8.00 -3.93
N SER A 28 -11.96 -6.70 -3.64
CA SER A 28 -13.10 -6.05 -2.99
C SER A 28 -14.37 -6.05 -3.85
N ALA A 29 -14.30 -6.20 -5.18
CA ALA A 29 -15.48 -6.24 -6.05
C ALA A 29 -15.98 -7.67 -6.33
N SER A 30 -15.10 -8.67 -6.32
CA SER A 30 -15.35 -10.03 -6.83
C SER A 30 -15.75 -11.09 -5.79
N SER A 31 -15.68 -10.79 -4.49
CA SER A 31 -16.09 -11.72 -3.42
C SER A 31 -16.80 -11.01 -2.25
N PRO A 32 -18.02 -10.46 -2.46
CA PRO A 32 -18.90 -10.17 -1.34
C PRO A 32 -19.35 -11.51 -0.75
N ARG A 33 -18.68 -12.02 0.30
CA ARG A 33 -19.21 -13.20 1.00
C ARG A 33 -20.60 -12.87 1.56
N PRO A 34 -21.54 -13.82 1.63
CA PRO A 34 -22.90 -13.56 2.08
C PRO A 34 -22.98 -12.87 3.45
N GLU A 35 -22.09 -13.23 4.39
CA GLU A 35 -21.95 -12.57 5.70
C GLU A 35 -21.51 -11.09 5.63
N PHE A 36 -20.91 -10.65 4.52
CA PHE A 36 -20.42 -9.29 4.31
C PHE A 36 -21.37 -8.42 3.50
N THR A 37 -22.47 -8.95 2.96
CA THR A 37 -23.47 -8.17 2.21
C THR A 37 -23.98 -6.98 3.01
N ALA A 38 -24.11 -7.11 4.34
CA ALA A 38 -24.47 -6.04 5.26
C ALA A 38 -23.37 -4.99 5.43
N LEU A 39 -22.09 -5.38 5.41
CA LEU A 39 -20.94 -4.48 5.49
C LEU A 39 -20.70 -3.73 4.16
N TYR A 40 -20.86 -4.43 3.03
CA TYR A 40 -20.95 -3.81 1.71
C TYR A 40 -22.11 -2.83 1.64
N HIS A 41 -23.24 -3.12 2.31
CA HIS A 41 -24.36 -2.17 2.47
C HIS A 41 -24.04 -1.00 3.41
N LEU A 42 -23.20 -1.21 4.44
CA LEU A 42 -22.73 -0.17 5.37
C LEU A 42 -21.79 0.82 4.68
N ILE A 43 -20.84 0.32 3.88
CA ILE A 43 -19.93 1.15 3.08
C ILE A 43 -20.69 1.82 1.93
N ASN A 44 -21.75 1.19 1.39
CA ASN A 44 -22.63 1.77 0.38
C ASN A 44 -23.72 2.72 0.94
N LYS A 45 -23.76 3.01 2.25
CA LYS A 45 -24.71 3.98 2.81
C LYS A 45 -24.00 5.07 3.61
N GLU A 46 -23.82 6.21 2.93
CA GLU A 46 -23.96 7.57 3.48
C GLU A 46 -22.95 8.10 4.51
N MET A 47 -22.00 7.32 5.05
CA MET A 47 -21.21 7.81 6.21
C MET A 47 -19.87 8.49 5.90
N PHE A 48 -19.14 8.10 4.84
CA PHE A 48 -17.80 8.65 4.59
C PHE A 48 -17.72 9.45 3.30
N GLY A 49 -17.34 10.72 3.45
CA GLY A 49 -16.79 11.52 2.37
C GLY A 49 -15.31 11.19 2.14
N LEU A 50 -14.67 11.92 1.24
CA LEU A 50 -13.23 11.77 0.98
C LEU A 50 -12.35 12.33 2.10
N ASP A 51 -12.95 13.00 3.09
CA ASP A 51 -12.30 13.55 4.28
C ASP A 51 -11.69 12.46 5.18
N VAL A 52 -12.15 11.22 5.08
CA VAL A 52 -11.56 10.08 5.80
C VAL A 52 -10.23 9.60 5.22
N LEU A 53 -9.88 10.08 4.02
CA LEU A 53 -8.61 9.77 3.39
C LEU A 53 -7.55 10.77 3.87
N ASN A 54 -6.41 10.24 4.29
CA ASN A 54 -5.25 11.02 4.70
C ASN A 54 -4.68 11.78 3.48
N GLN A 55 -4.79 13.11 3.54
CA GLN A 55 -4.41 13.98 2.42
C GLN A 55 -2.89 14.02 2.19
N ASP A 56 -2.09 13.85 3.24
CA ASP A 56 -0.63 13.81 3.13
C ASP A 56 -0.17 12.54 2.39
N THR A 57 -0.81 11.40 2.67
CA THR A 57 -0.60 10.13 1.97
C THR A 57 -0.91 10.29 0.49
N ILE A 58 -2.08 10.87 0.16
CA ILE A 58 -2.49 11.11 -1.23
C ILE A 58 -1.50 12.04 -1.93
N LYS A 59 -1.14 13.16 -1.30
CA LYS A 59 -0.18 14.13 -1.86
C LYS A 59 1.19 13.47 -2.11
N GLY A 60 1.69 12.70 -1.14
CA GLY A 60 2.93 11.94 -1.28
C GLY A 60 2.86 10.94 -2.42
N TYR A 61 1.75 10.19 -2.54
CA TYR A 61 1.51 9.27 -3.64
C TYR A 61 1.52 9.99 -5.00
N ARG A 62 0.84 11.14 -5.12
CA ARG A 62 0.79 11.93 -6.37
C ARG A 62 2.16 12.43 -6.82
N ILE A 63 2.99 12.89 -5.88
CA ILE A 63 4.37 13.32 -6.19
C ILE A 63 5.17 12.15 -6.78
N ILE A 64 5.10 10.96 -6.16
CA ILE A 64 5.77 9.77 -6.67
C ILE A 64 5.20 9.33 -8.01
N PHE A 65 3.87 9.37 -8.17
CA PHE A 65 3.21 9.04 -9.42
C PHE A 65 3.68 9.93 -10.57
N GLU A 66 3.75 11.25 -10.37
CA GLU A 66 4.22 12.20 -11.38
C GLU A 66 5.68 11.96 -11.77
N GLN A 67 6.53 11.67 -10.78
CA GLN A 67 7.95 11.36 -11.02
C GLN A 67 8.14 10.10 -11.87
N LEU A 68 7.33 9.06 -11.64
CA LEU A 68 7.41 7.80 -12.38
C LEU A 68 6.71 7.86 -13.73
N HIS A 69 5.67 8.67 -13.83
CA HIS A 69 4.81 8.80 -15.01
C HIS A 69 4.81 10.24 -15.53
N SER A 70 6.00 10.76 -15.82
CA SER A 70 6.14 12.12 -16.34
C SER A 70 5.35 12.28 -17.65
N GLY A 71 4.53 13.33 -17.72
CA GLY A 71 3.65 13.60 -18.86
C GLY A 71 2.38 12.74 -18.94
N HIS A 72 2.11 11.87 -17.95
CA HIS A 72 0.86 11.12 -17.92
C HIS A 72 -0.36 12.03 -17.74
N PRO A 73 -1.46 11.84 -18.47
CA PRO A 73 -2.63 12.73 -18.40
C PRO A 73 -3.23 12.88 -16.99
N TRP A 74 -3.03 11.87 -16.13
CA TRP A 74 -3.56 11.90 -14.76
C TRP A 74 -2.88 12.93 -13.86
N ASN A 75 -1.67 13.38 -14.20
CA ASN A 75 -0.99 14.43 -13.43
C ASN A 75 -1.73 15.77 -13.48
N ALA A 76 -2.50 16.01 -14.55
CA ALA A 76 -3.31 17.22 -14.71
C ALA A 76 -4.72 17.10 -14.10
N LEU A 77 -5.10 15.93 -13.58
CA LEU A 77 -6.42 15.73 -12.97
C LEU A 77 -6.49 16.32 -11.57
N GLU A 78 -7.66 16.82 -11.18
CA GLU A 78 -7.93 17.19 -9.79
C GLU A 78 -7.90 15.95 -8.87
N ASN A 79 -7.81 16.16 -7.55
CA ASN A 79 -7.71 15.06 -6.57
C ASN A 79 -8.84 14.04 -6.69
N ASP A 80 -10.08 14.50 -6.77
CA ASP A 80 -11.25 13.65 -6.86
C ASP A 80 -11.20 12.76 -8.12
N GLU A 81 -10.89 13.36 -9.28
CA GLU A 81 -10.81 12.66 -10.56
C GLU A 81 -9.65 11.66 -10.58
N PHE A 82 -8.50 12.03 -10.01
CA PHE A 82 -7.35 11.15 -9.87
C PHE A 82 -7.67 9.93 -9.00
N LEU A 83 -8.30 10.13 -7.84
CA LEU A 83 -8.72 9.04 -6.95
C LEU A 83 -9.76 8.13 -7.62
N MET A 84 -10.65 8.69 -8.45
CA MET A 84 -11.57 7.89 -9.26
C MET A 84 -10.84 7.04 -10.31
N LYS A 85 -9.81 7.60 -10.98
CA LYS A 85 -9.00 6.84 -11.95
C LYS A 85 -8.25 5.69 -11.30
N LEU A 86 -7.74 5.89 -10.09
CA LEU A 86 -7.12 4.85 -9.26
C LEU A 86 -8.11 3.84 -8.66
N ARG A 87 -9.43 4.01 -8.87
CA ARG A 87 -10.48 3.25 -8.18
C ARG A 87 -10.43 3.35 -6.64
N ALA A 88 -9.78 4.39 -6.12
CA ALA A 88 -9.76 4.71 -4.70
C ALA A 88 -11.06 5.43 -4.26
N ALA A 89 -11.72 6.14 -5.17
CA ALA A 89 -13.01 6.77 -4.94
C ALA A 89 -14.02 6.37 -6.02
N ALA A 90 -15.30 6.36 -5.66
CA ALA A 90 -16.41 6.16 -6.60
C ALA A 90 -17.62 7.00 -6.18
N LYS A 91 -18.51 7.29 -7.14
CA LYS A 91 -19.79 7.90 -6.82
C LYS A 91 -20.70 6.88 -6.14
N ASN A 92 -21.25 7.26 -5.00
CA ASN A 92 -22.26 6.47 -4.29
C ASN A 92 -23.63 6.59 -4.99
N LYS A 93 -24.65 5.91 -4.45
CA LYS A 93 -26.02 5.91 -4.99
C LYS A 93 -26.66 7.30 -5.02
N ASN A 94 -26.18 8.23 -4.18
CA ASN A 94 -26.67 9.60 -4.08
C ASN A 94 -25.91 10.55 -5.03
N GLY A 95 -24.95 10.04 -5.82
CA GLY A 95 -24.13 10.81 -6.75
C GLY A 95 -22.91 11.50 -6.12
N THR A 96 -22.75 11.40 -4.80
CA THR A 96 -21.62 11.98 -4.05
C THR A 96 -20.41 11.04 -4.09
N LEU A 97 -19.19 11.61 -4.10
CA LEU A 97 -17.98 10.82 -4.00
C LEU A 97 -17.78 10.23 -2.61
N SER A 98 -17.37 8.97 -2.58
CA SER A 98 -17.05 8.23 -1.36
C SER A 98 -15.85 7.32 -1.64
N PRO A 99 -15.00 7.04 -0.63
CA PRO A 99 -13.90 6.10 -0.81
C PRO A 99 -14.42 4.70 -1.10
N THR A 100 -13.74 3.98 -1.98
CA THR A 100 -13.92 2.54 -2.10
C THR A 100 -13.26 1.83 -0.91
N ILE A 101 -13.53 0.54 -0.70
CA ILE A 101 -12.77 -0.27 0.27
C ILE A 101 -11.27 -0.17 0.03
N ALA A 102 -10.86 -0.24 -1.24
CA ALA A 102 -9.46 -0.13 -1.63
C ALA A 102 -8.91 1.25 -1.29
N GLY A 103 -9.63 2.33 -1.61
CA GLY A 103 -9.22 3.67 -1.25
C GLY A 103 -9.11 3.90 0.24
N LEU A 104 -10.08 3.40 1.03
CA LEU A 104 -10.04 3.48 2.49
C LEU A 104 -8.84 2.72 3.07
N LEU A 105 -8.59 1.48 2.65
CA LEU A 105 -7.44 0.72 3.13
C LEU A 105 -6.10 1.34 2.72
N PHE A 106 -6.04 1.93 1.53
CA PHE A 106 -4.80 2.40 0.93
C PHE A 106 -4.43 3.84 1.32
N PHE A 107 -5.42 4.71 1.49
CA PHE A 107 -5.23 6.13 1.80
C PHE A 107 -5.94 6.59 3.07
N GLY A 108 -6.75 5.75 3.73
CA GLY A 108 -7.52 6.14 4.91
C GLY A 108 -6.69 6.45 6.15
N GLU A 109 -7.37 6.92 7.19
CA GLU A 109 -6.84 6.95 8.54
C GLU A 109 -7.15 5.64 9.28
N ALA A 110 -6.23 5.17 10.12
CA ALA A 110 -6.34 3.91 10.84
C ALA A 110 -7.67 3.78 11.60
N TYR A 111 -8.10 4.85 12.26
CA TYR A 111 -9.35 4.84 13.02
C TYR A 111 -10.57 4.64 12.11
N HIS A 112 -10.63 5.32 10.96
CA HIS A 112 -11.67 5.11 9.95
C HIS A 112 -11.60 3.73 9.29
N ILE A 113 -10.39 3.21 9.06
CA ILE A 113 -10.21 1.84 8.57
C ILE A 113 -10.79 0.85 9.60
N THR A 114 -10.53 1.04 10.90
CA THR A 114 -11.01 0.13 11.95
C THR A 114 -12.51 0.19 12.21
N GLU A 115 -13.19 1.29 11.87
CA GLU A 115 -14.66 1.36 11.87
C GLU A 115 -15.28 0.35 10.89
N VAL A 116 -14.58 0.06 9.79
CA VAL A 116 -14.99 -0.91 8.77
C VAL A 116 -14.34 -2.28 8.99
N PHE A 117 -13.09 -2.30 9.45
CA PHE A 117 -12.27 -3.49 9.64
C PHE A 117 -11.78 -3.55 11.09
N PRO A 118 -12.60 -4.03 12.05
CA PRO A 118 -12.27 -3.95 13.48
C PRO A 118 -10.98 -4.67 13.90
N ASN A 119 -10.54 -5.65 13.09
CA ASN A 119 -9.30 -6.40 13.32
C ASN A 119 -8.14 -5.94 12.43
N TYR A 120 -8.30 -4.82 11.70
CA TYR A 120 -7.24 -4.24 10.90
C TYR A 120 -6.07 -3.88 11.79
N PHE A 121 -4.91 -4.43 11.45
CA PHE A 121 -3.67 -4.18 12.17
C PHE A 121 -2.50 -4.50 11.25
N LEU A 122 -1.61 -3.53 11.04
CA LEU A 122 -0.32 -3.74 10.38
C LEU A 122 0.76 -3.65 11.45
N ASP A 123 1.68 -4.62 11.47
CA ASP A 123 2.78 -4.66 12.44
C ASP A 123 4.05 -5.08 11.73
N TYR A 124 5.06 -4.22 11.77
CA TYR A 124 6.41 -4.53 11.32
C TYR A 124 7.34 -4.59 12.52
N ARG A 125 8.14 -5.66 12.60
CA ARG A 125 9.07 -5.89 13.71
C ARG A 125 10.42 -6.32 13.20
N GLU A 126 11.46 -5.75 13.78
CA GLU A 126 12.85 -6.17 13.61
C GLU A 126 13.28 -6.91 14.87
N GLU A 127 13.43 -8.22 14.77
CA GLU A 127 13.84 -9.08 15.89
C GLU A 127 15.35 -9.32 15.85
N CYS A 128 15.96 -9.55 17.00
CA CYS A 128 17.34 -9.99 17.13
C CYS A 128 17.43 -11.24 18.03
N ASP A 129 18.57 -11.90 18.00
CA ASP A 129 18.80 -13.14 18.75
C ASP A 129 18.91 -12.94 20.27
N ASP A 130 19.16 -11.71 20.71
CA ASP A 130 19.16 -11.39 22.14
C ASP A 130 17.75 -11.47 22.72
N LYS A 131 17.50 -12.50 23.54
CA LYS A 131 16.22 -12.73 24.22
C LYS A 131 15.82 -11.63 25.21
N ALA A 132 16.76 -10.78 25.63
CA ALA A 132 16.45 -9.61 26.45
C ALA A 132 15.86 -8.45 25.63
N VAL A 133 16.12 -8.40 24.31
CA VAL A 133 15.63 -7.37 23.40
C VAL A 133 14.47 -7.91 22.58
N ARG A 134 13.25 -7.43 22.87
CA ARG A 134 12.03 -7.94 22.22
C ARG A 134 11.93 -7.55 20.74
N TRP A 135 12.39 -6.37 20.38
CA TRP A 135 12.53 -5.89 19.01
C TRP A 135 13.54 -4.71 18.97
N LEU A 136 14.37 -4.65 17.93
CA LEU A 136 15.23 -3.52 17.62
C LEU A 136 14.43 -2.34 17.09
N PHE A 137 13.36 -2.64 16.35
CA PHE A 137 12.44 -1.65 15.82
C PHE A 137 11.06 -2.26 15.67
N ARG A 138 10.03 -1.43 15.89
CA ARG A 138 8.65 -1.78 15.64
C ARG A 138 7.91 -0.56 15.14
N THR A 139 7.06 -0.76 14.13
CA THR A 139 6.03 0.20 13.76
C THR A 139 4.71 -0.53 13.53
N HIS A 140 3.59 0.05 13.95
CA HIS A 140 2.28 -0.54 13.77
C HIS A 140 1.18 0.49 13.49
N SER A 141 0.10 0.07 12.84
CA SER A 141 -0.98 0.95 12.35
C SER A 141 -1.76 1.71 13.43
N ASN A 142 -1.51 1.43 14.71
CA ASN A 142 -2.24 2.02 15.85
C ASN A 142 -1.35 2.96 16.68
N GLU A 143 -0.17 3.35 16.19
CA GLU A 143 0.77 4.23 16.90
C GLU A 143 0.28 5.69 16.97
N GLY A 144 -0.52 6.12 15.99
CA GLY A 144 -1.16 7.44 15.95
C GLY A 144 -0.23 8.59 15.52
N ASP A 145 1.04 8.31 15.23
CA ASP A 145 2.04 9.23 14.69
C ASP A 145 2.12 9.21 13.16
N TRP A 146 1.35 8.33 12.51
CA TRP A 146 1.15 8.27 11.06
C TRP A 146 -0.23 7.68 10.74
N SER A 147 -0.61 7.72 9.46
CA SER A 147 -1.96 7.40 8.98
C SER A 147 -2.44 5.96 9.28
N GLY A 148 -1.52 5.02 9.46
CA GLY A 148 -1.81 3.59 9.61
C GLY A 148 -2.29 2.87 8.35
N ASN A 149 -2.35 3.54 7.18
CA ASN A 149 -2.81 2.92 5.94
C ASN A 149 -1.75 2.03 5.26
N ILE A 150 -2.19 1.26 4.27
CA ILE A 150 -1.33 0.32 3.54
C ILE A 150 -0.18 1.04 2.83
N TYR A 151 -0.41 2.20 2.24
CA TYR A 151 0.61 2.88 1.45
C TYR A 151 1.75 3.43 2.31
N ASP A 152 1.42 4.11 3.41
CA ASP A 152 2.42 4.62 4.34
C ASP A 152 3.15 3.47 5.05
N PHE A 153 2.45 2.38 5.39
CA PHE A 153 3.09 1.18 5.94
C PHE A 153 4.13 0.62 4.98
N PHE A 154 3.75 0.47 3.70
CA PHE A 154 4.68 0.02 2.67
C PHE A 154 5.88 0.95 2.55
N CYS A 155 5.67 2.26 2.48
CA CYS A 155 6.76 3.23 2.37
C CYS A 155 7.71 3.17 3.57
N LYS A 156 7.18 3.07 4.80
CA LYS A 156 7.98 2.95 6.04
C LYS A 156 8.80 1.67 6.07
N VAL A 157 8.17 0.51 5.81
CA VAL A 157 8.84 -0.79 5.82
C VAL A 157 9.89 -0.87 4.72
N ARG A 158 9.58 -0.38 3.52
CA ARG A 158 10.50 -0.31 2.39
C ARG A 158 11.77 0.49 2.72
N THR A 159 11.62 1.70 3.25
CA THR A 159 12.77 2.55 3.62
C THR A 159 13.65 1.84 4.65
N ARG A 160 13.06 1.16 5.64
CA ARG A 160 13.82 0.40 6.63
C ARG A 160 14.53 -0.83 6.02
N MET A 161 13.91 -1.50 5.04
CA MET A 161 14.57 -2.59 4.29
C MET A 161 15.74 -2.08 3.45
N ASP A 162 15.60 -0.91 2.82
CA ASP A 162 16.65 -0.30 1.99
C ASP A 162 17.88 0.11 2.82
N ASP A 163 17.68 0.68 4.01
CA ASP A 163 18.77 1.11 4.89
C ASP A 163 19.69 -0.05 5.34
N ASP A 164 19.15 -1.28 5.41
CA ASP A 164 19.84 -2.45 5.96
C ASP A 164 20.46 -3.38 4.91
N VAL A 165 20.06 -3.28 3.64
CA VAL A 165 20.64 -4.10 2.58
C VAL A 165 21.91 -3.42 2.07
N ALA A 166 23.06 -3.93 2.51
CA ALA A 166 24.35 -3.46 2.04
C ALA A 166 24.45 -3.61 0.52
N VAL A 167 24.54 -2.48 -0.20
CA VAL A 167 24.79 -2.47 -1.65
C VAL A 167 26.29 -2.68 -1.88
N PRO A 168 26.73 -3.81 -2.47
CA PRO A 168 28.13 -3.99 -2.80
C PRO A 168 28.60 -2.90 -3.76
N PHE A 169 29.75 -2.28 -3.49
CA PHE A 169 30.38 -1.26 -4.36
C PHE A 169 30.60 -1.72 -5.82
N ALA A 170 30.52 -3.03 -6.08
CA ALA A 170 30.71 -3.65 -7.38
C ALA A 170 29.45 -3.64 -8.29
N ASN A 171 28.29 -3.18 -7.80
CA ASN A 171 27.07 -3.12 -8.62
C ASN A 171 27.16 -1.98 -9.64
N ARG A 172 27.76 -2.28 -10.79
CA ARG A 172 27.71 -1.45 -11.98
C ARG A 172 26.91 -2.15 -13.06
N ARG A 173 25.85 -1.51 -13.55
CA ARG A 173 25.14 -1.92 -14.77
C ARG A 173 25.40 -0.84 -15.82
N ASN A 174 26.01 -1.22 -16.95
CA ASN A 174 26.44 -0.30 -18.01
C ASN A 174 27.32 0.88 -17.53
N GLY A 175 28.19 0.66 -16.54
CA GLY A 175 29.12 1.69 -16.04
C GLY A 175 28.54 2.67 -15.01
N TYR A 176 27.23 2.63 -14.75
CA TYR A 176 26.58 3.43 -13.72
C TYR A 176 26.44 2.63 -12.42
N ARG A 177 26.60 3.32 -11.28
CA ARG A 177 26.36 2.74 -9.96
C ARG A 177 24.87 2.41 -9.82
N VAL A 178 24.57 1.17 -9.42
CA VAL A 178 23.20 0.74 -9.15
C VAL A 178 23.07 0.59 -7.64
N ASP A 179 22.31 1.52 -7.04
CA ASP A 179 22.10 1.57 -5.59
C ASP A 179 21.02 0.57 -5.09
N ARG A 180 20.43 -0.24 -5.98
CA ARG A 180 19.45 -1.30 -5.64
C ARG A 180 19.79 -2.63 -6.33
N VAL A 181 19.86 -3.71 -5.56
CA VAL A 181 19.97 -5.10 -6.06
C VAL A 181 18.62 -5.77 -6.24
N ASP A 182 18.57 -6.83 -7.05
CA ASP A 182 17.37 -7.67 -7.31
C ASP A 182 16.65 -8.13 -6.02
N VAL A 183 17.37 -8.21 -4.89
CA VAL A 183 16.80 -8.55 -3.58
C VAL A 183 15.85 -7.46 -3.06
N HIS A 184 16.12 -6.17 -3.29
CA HIS A 184 15.20 -5.10 -2.90
C HIS A 184 13.89 -5.22 -3.67
N ASP A 185 13.97 -5.40 -4.98
CA ASP A 185 12.79 -5.54 -5.83
C ASP A 185 11.94 -6.76 -5.43
N ALA A 186 12.60 -7.88 -5.09
CA ALA A 186 11.91 -9.08 -4.63
C ALA A 186 11.22 -8.88 -3.26
N LEU A 187 11.87 -8.17 -2.32
CA LEU A 187 11.30 -7.87 -1.02
C LEU A 187 10.13 -6.88 -1.12
N GLU A 188 10.27 -5.85 -1.95
CA GLU A 188 9.21 -4.88 -2.24
C GLU A 188 8.00 -5.56 -2.88
N GLU A 189 8.20 -6.40 -3.89
CA GLU A 189 7.14 -7.18 -4.54
C GLU A 189 6.46 -8.14 -3.55
N ALA A 190 7.23 -8.82 -2.70
CA ALA A 190 6.69 -9.73 -1.68
C ALA A 190 5.84 -8.99 -0.66
N LEU A 191 6.31 -7.83 -0.18
CA LEU A 191 5.56 -6.97 0.74
C LEU A 191 4.28 -6.45 0.08
N ALA A 192 4.38 -5.91 -1.14
CA ALA A 192 3.24 -5.40 -1.89
C ALA A 192 2.19 -6.50 -2.15
N ASN A 193 2.62 -7.71 -2.50
CA ASN A 193 1.72 -8.86 -2.65
C ASN A 193 1.07 -9.27 -1.33
N ALA A 194 1.82 -9.32 -0.23
CA ALA A 194 1.28 -9.68 1.07
C ALA A 194 0.20 -8.69 1.52
N LEU A 195 0.41 -7.39 1.31
CA LEU A 195 -0.57 -6.35 1.61
C LEU A 195 -1.79 -6.45 0.68
N ALA A 196 -1.57 -6.58 -0.64
CA ALA A 196 -2.65 -6.63 -1.62
C ALA A 196 -3.55 -7.86 -1.49
N HIS A 197 -3.00 -8.99 -1.02
CA HIS A 197 -3.71 -10.27 -0.91
C HIS A 197 -4.12 -10.62 0.53
N ALA A 198 -3.91 -9.72 1.48
CA ALA A 198 -4.30 -9.96 2.85
C ALA A 198 -5.82 -10.01 3.02
N ASN A 199 -6.26 -10.88 3.91
CA ASN A 199 -7.65 -10.92 4.34
C ASN A 199 -7.86 -9.95 5.51
N TYR A 200 -8.20 -8.70 5.19
CA TYR A 200 -8.46 -7.64 6.18
C TYR A 200 -9.74 -7.87 7.02
N TYR A 201 -10.60 -8.80 6.62
CA TYR A 201 -11.75 -9.25 7.42
C TYR A 201 -11.39 -10.40 8.39
N GLY A 202 -10.17 -10.91 8.32
CA GLY A 202 -9.69 -11.96 9.22
C GLY A 202 -9.59 -11.51 10.68
N ARG A 203 -9.33 -12.47 11.58
CA ARG A 203 -9.14 -12.19 13.01
C ARG A 203 -7.72 -11.76 13.39
N ARG A 204 -6.82 -11.68 12.41
CA ARG A 204 -5.40 -11.39 12.63
C ARG A 204 -4.95 -10.33 11.64
N GLY A 205 -4.23 -9.34 12.15
CA GLY A 205 -3.52 -8.38 11.33
C GLY A 205 -2.38 -8.98 10.52
N ILE A 206 -1.78 -8.15 9.68
CA ILE A 206 -0.61 -8.49 8.89
C ILE A 206 0.63 -8.23 9.75
N LEU A 207 1.44 -9.27 9.92
CA LEU A 207 2.72 -9.20 10.63
C LEU A 207 3.85 -9.42 9.65
N VAL A 208 4.73 -8.44 9.54
CA VAL A 208 6.00 -8.54 8.81
C VAL A 208 7.12 -8.60 9.84
N VAL A 209 7.83 -9.73 9.89
CA VAL A 209 8.97 -9.91 10.80
C VAL A 209 10.25 -9.97 10.00
N LYS A 210 11.14 -9.02 10.25
CA LYS A 210 12.55 -9.13 9.86
C LYS A 210 13.28 -9.81 11.00
N LYS A 211 13.82 -11.00 10.74
CA LYS A 211 14.70 -11.68 11.69
C LYS A 211 16.14 -11.21 11.46
N GLY A 212 16.81 -10.83 12.53
CA GLY A 212 18.25 -10.63 12.55
C GLY A 212 19.00 -11.90 12.16
N LYS A 213 20.28 -11.73 11.85
CA LYS A 213 21.25 -12.81 11.80
C LYS A 213 21.81 -13.09 13.19
#